data_AF-A0A662VP76-F1
#
_entry.id   AF-A0A662VP76-F1
#
_cell.length_a   1.000
_cell.length_b   1.000
_cell.length_c   1.000
_cell.angle_alpha   90.00
_cell.angle_beta   90.00
_cell.angle_gamma   90.00
#
_symmetry.space_group_name_H-M   'P 1'
#
loop_
_entity.id
_entity.type
_entity.pdbx_description
1 polymer ?
#
loop_
_entity_poly.entity_id
_entity_poly.type
_entity_poly.pdbx_seq_one_letter_code
_entity_poly.pdbx_strand_id
1 'polypeptide(L)'
;MMHPVYLPFSEEQLLSHFTDINKNGRCVKNVKHLRYYKQSIERYVNYLKNNPIARGKPLKDTRTPCQIEKDERFWTASCLMTIFYSQHRAVDLTKLFIKAYGNTPPLKGVNSWEECLEGELHLFLKPNLPSPESYKRWLRENLTKRHFIPHVLNSADGKVNLEGPTNVDAMFLNSKNGFAVIIEAKVLSDISYDVTYDTIRNQIARNVDVMLEENRKLCPPLNKRDPEKTLFLLITPKLFRDNPSSRLYGYKMREYKTNPESLAADLPHRSCNWEEISKRLGWLTWEDFKDVNKNCCLWLNK
;
A
#
# COMPACT_ATOMS: atom_id res chain seq x y z
N MET A 1 -0.41 8.20 -23.70
CA MET A 1 -0.18 8.59 -22.29
C MET A 1 -1.48 9.14 -21.73
N MET A 2 -1.84 8.83 -20.48
CA MET A 2 -3.08 9.24 -19.85
C MET A 2 -3.02 10.68 -19.33
N HIS A 3 -1.93 11.08 -18.65
CA HIS A 3 -1.71 12.47 -18.24
C HIS A 3 -0.20 12.78 -18.08
N PRO A 4 0.33 13.88 -18.62
CA PRO A 4 1.79 14.14 -18.67
C PRO A 4 2.51 14.19 -17.33
N VAL A 5 1.83 14.65 -16.27
CA VAL A 5 2.44 14.83 -14.93
C VAL A 5 1.97 13.77 -13.93
N TYR A 6 0.66 13.69 -13.69
CA TYR A 6 0.11 12.80 -12.66
C TYR A 6 -0.01 11.33 -13.07
N LEU A 7 0.11 10.98 -14.37
CA LEU A 7 0.07 9.58 -14.82
C LEU A 7 0.67 9.41 -16.23
N PRO A 8 2.00 9.48 -16.38
CA PRO A 8 2.68 9.51 -17.67
C PRO A 8 2.79 8.11 -18.33
N PHE A 9 1.70 7.34 -18.31
CA PHE A 9 1.62 5.98 -18.85
C PHE A 9 0.41 5.79 -19.74
N SER A 10 0.38 4.78 -20.61
CA SER A 10 -0.81 4.42 -21.38
C SER A 10 -1.86 3.71 -20.50
N GLU A 11 -3.10 3.63 -20.99
CA GLU A 11 -4.15 2.84 -20.31
C GLU A 11 -3.77 1.37 -20.22
N GLU A 12 -3.14 0.82 -21.26
CA GLU A 12 -2.67 -0.56 -21.32
C GLU A 12 -1.56 -0.84 -20.29
N GLN A 13 -0.59 0.06 -20.16
CA GLN A 13 0.45 -0.03 -19.14
C GLN A 13 -0.13 0.03 -17.73
N LEU A 14 -1.09 0.93 -17.47
CA LEU A 14 -1.73 0.99 -16.14
C LEU A 14 -2.52 -0.29 -15.86
N LEU A 15 -3.29 -0.75 -16.85
CA LEU A 15 -4.13 -1.94 -16.72
C LEU A 15 -3.29 -3.19 -16.46
N SER A 16 -2.12 -3.34 -17.08
CA SER A 16 -1.26 -4.50 -16.89
C SER A 16 -0.87 -4.71 -15.41
N HIS A 17 -0.77 -3.63 -14.63
CA HIS A 17 -0.45 -3.68 -13.19
C HIS A 17 -1.63 -3.93 -12.25
N PHE A 18 -2.89 -3.86 -12.70
CA PHE A 18 -4.00 -4.27 -11.84
C PHE A 18 -4.05 -5.77 -11.69
N THR A 19 -4.24 -6.23 -10.45
CA THR A 19 -4.31 -7.66 -10.14
C THR A 19 -5.54 -8.30 -10.74
N ASP A 20 -5.37 -9.53 -11.22
CA ASP A 20 -6.50 -10.38 -11.55
C ASP A 20 -7.26 -10.75 -10.28
N ILE A 21 -8.57 -10.83 -10.40
CA ILE A 21 -9.47 -11.25 -9.32
C ILE A 21 -9.97 -12.65 -9.61
N ASN A 22 -9.90 -13.52 -8.60
CA ASN A 22 -10.48 -14.85 -8.68
C ASN A 22 -12.00 -14.73 -8.60
N LYS A 23 -12.69 -15.03 -9.70
CA LYS A 23 -14.15 -15.15 -9.76
C LYS A 23 -14.49 -16.60 -10.09
N ASN A 24 -15.08 -17.30 -9.13
CA ASN A 24 -15.54 -18.69 -9.28
C ASN A 24 -14.44 -19.62 -9.85
N GLY A 25 -13.20 -19.50 -9.34
CA GLY A 25 -12.05 -20.30 -9.76
C GLY A 25 -11.34 -19.79 -11.02
N ARG A 26 -11.79 -18.69 -11.62
CA ARG A 26 -11.15 -18.09 -12.81
C ARG A 26 -10.54 -16.73 -12.49
N CYS A 27 -9.30 -16.52 -12.90
CA CYS A 27 -8.62 -15.24 -12.81
C CYS A 27 -9.08 -14.32 -13.93
N VAL A 28 -9.68 -13.17 -13.58
CA VAL A 28 -10.15 -12.18 -14.54
C VAL A 28 -9.57 -10.81 -14.24
N LYS A 29 -9.25 -10.06 -15.29
CA LYS A 29 -8.65 -8.73 -15.17
C LYS A 29 -9.56 -7.76 -14.43
N ASN A 30 -9.03 -7.04 -13.44
CA ASN A 30 -9.78 -6.04 -12.71
C ASN A 30 -9.77 -4.67 -13.41
N VAL A 31 -10.66 -4.49 -14.38
CA VAL A 31 -10.79 -3.24 -15.15
C VAL A 31 -11.47 -2.09 -14.39
N LYS A 32 -12.04 -2.33 -13.19
CA LYS A 32 -12.86 -1.33 -12.48
C LYS A 32 -12.06 -0.09 -12.09
N HIS A 33 -10.78 -0.26 -11.74
CA HIS A 33 -9.93 0.85 -11.30
C HIS A 33 -9.63 1.84 -12.42
N LEU A 34 -9.49 1.37 -13.67
CA LEU A 34 -9.14 2.21 -14.83
C LEU A 34 -10.15 3.36 -15.04
N ARG A 35 -11.45 3.07 -14.87
CA ARG A 35 -12.53 4.06 -15.03
C ARG A 35 -12.32 5.28 -14.12
N TYR A 36 -11.89 5.07 -12.89
CA TYR A 36 -11.66 6.14 -11.93
C TYR A 36 -10.54 7.10 -12.38
N TYR A 37 -9.43 6.56 -12.90
CA TYR A 37 -8.33 7.38 -13.41
C TYR A 37 -8.79 8.22 -14.62
N LYS A 38 -9.48 7.61 -15.58
CA LYS A 38 -10.00 8.31 -16.78
C LYS A 38 -10.91 9.47 -16.39
N GLN A 39 -11.91 9.21 -15.56
CA GLN A 39 -12.87 10.23 -15.11
C GLN A 39 -12.20 11.37 -14.32
N SER A 40 -11.15 11.07 -13.55
CA SER A 40 -10.45 12.08 -12.77
C SER A 40 -9.53 12.95 -13.62
N ILE A 41 -8.88 12.37 -14.63
CA ILE A 41 -8.08 13.11 -15.63
C ILE A 41 -9.00 14.01 -16.46
N GLU A 42 -10.09 13.48 -16.99
CA GLU A 42 -11.05 14.24 -17.81
C GLU A 42 -11.57 15.46 -17.03
N ARG A 43 -11.99 15.24 -15.77
CA ARG A 43 -12.46 16.31 -14.90
C ARG A 43 -11.40 17.39 -14.67
N TYR A 44 -10.14 17.00 -14.47
CA TYR A 44 -9.04 17.94 -14.27
C TYR A 44 -8.72 18.74 -15.55
N VAL A 45 -8.59 18.06 -16.69
CA VAL A 45 -8.29 18.70 -17.97
C VAL A 45 -9.39 19.67 -18.38
N ASN A 46 -10.65 19.26 -18.25
CA ASN A 46 -11.80 20.13 -18.53
C ASN A 46 -11.81 21.35 -17.60
N TYR A 47 -11.46 21.17 -16.33
CA TYR A 47 -11.38 22.29 -15.39
C TYR A 47 -10.30 23.30 -15.77
N LEU A 48 -9.08 22.85 -16.09
CA LEU A 48 -7.99 23.72 -16.52
C LEU A 48 -8.31 24.45 -17.82
N LYS A 49 -8.94 23.77 -18.79
CA LYS A 49 -9.38 24.39 -20.04
C LYS A 49 -10.37 25.53 -19.80
N ASN A 50 -11.28 25.37 -18.85
CA ASN A 50 -12.30 26.37 -18.51
C ASN A 50 -11.82 27.41 -17.48
N ASN A 51 -10.67 27.19 -16.84
CA ASN A 51 -10.11 28.06 -15.81
C ASN A 51 -8.59 28.24 -16.03
N PRO A 52 -8.17 28.97 -17.08
CA PRO A 52 -6.75 29.15 -17.41
C PRO A 52 -5.98 29.89 -16.30
N ILE A 53 -6.66 30.71 -15.50
CA ILE A 53 -6.11 31.37 -14.32
C ILE A 53 -6.72 30.71 -13.07
N ALA A 54 -5.95 29.80 -12.46
CA ALA A 54 -6.37 29.10 -11.25
C ALA A 54 -6.13 29.92 -9.96
N ARG A 55 -5.22 30.91 -10.00
CA ARG A 55 -4.84 31.69 -8.81
C ARG A 55 -6.04 32.47 -8.27
N GLY A 56 -6.27 32.35 -6.95
CA GLY A 56 -7.36 33.04 -6.24
C GLY A 56 -8.73 32.39 -6.38
N LYS A 57 -8.87 31.25 -7.09
CA LYS A 57 -10.13 30.51 -7.18
C LYS A 57 -10.50 29.88 -5.82
N PRO A 58 -11.78 29.90 -5.41
CA PRO A 58 -12.22 29.29 -4.16
C PRO A 58 -11.97 27.77 -4.11
N LEU A 59 -11.60 27.26 -2.93
CA LEU A 59 -11.35 25.82 -2.74
C LEU A 59 -12.57 24.95 -3.03
N LYS A 60 -13.79 25.44 -2.78
CA LYS A 60 -15.03 24.71 -3.10
C LYS A 60 -15.16 24.41 -4.61
N ASP A 61 -14.57 25.26 -5.46
CA ASP A 61 -14.64 25.16 -6.91
C ASP A 61 -13.45 24.36 -7.48
N THR A 62 -12.31 24.35 -6.79
CA THR A 62 -11.09 23.65 -7.23
C THR A 62 -10.95 22.24 -6.64
N ARG A 63 -11.51 21.97 -5.45
CA ARG A 63 -11.24 20.73 -4.69
C ARG A 63 -11.55 19.46 -5.46
N THR A 64 -12.75 19.36 -6.04
CA THR A 64 -13.18 18.14 -6.75
C THR A 64 -12.51 18.03 -8.13
N PRO A 65 -12.41 19.11 -8.92
CA PRO A 65 -11.75 19.01 -10.22
C PRO A 65 -10.23 18.80 -10.14
N CYS A 66 -9.55 19.42 -9.18
CA CYS A 66 -8.12 19.28 -8.94
C CYS A 66 -7.76 18.13 -7.98
N GLN A 67 -8.69 17.19 -7.74
CA GLN A 67 -8.45 16.08 -6.81
C GLN A 67 -7.18 15.28 -7.17
N ILE A 68 -6.84 15.15 -8.45
CA ILE A 68 -5.67 14.38 -8.91
C ILE A 68 -4.34 14.92 -8.34
N GLU A 69 -4.29 16.19 -7.95
CA GLU A 69 -3.10 16.84 -7.42
C GLU A 69 -2.70 16.27 -6.05
N LYS A 70 -3.66 15.68 -5.33
CA LYS A 70 -3.48 15.08 -4.00
C LYS A 70 -4.06 13.67 -3.89
N ASP A 71 -4.30 13.02 -5.02
CA ASP A 71 -4.88 11.68 -5.05
C ASP A 71 -3.79 10.62 -4.89
N GLU A 72 -3.85 9.91 -3.76
CA GLU A 72 -2.95 8.80 -3.42
C GLU A 72 -2.87 7.75 -4.52
N ARG A 73 -3.95 7.52 -5.28
CA ARG A 73 -3.97 6.55 -6.39
C ARG A 73 -3.05 6.99 -7.51
N PHE A 74 -3.13 8.27 -7.90
CA PHE A 74 -2.28 8.84 -8.94
C PHE A 74 -0.82 8.91 -8.50
N TRP A 75 -0.56 9.39 -7.28
CA TRP A 75 0.79 9.49 -6.75
C TRP A 75 1.46 8.12 -6.68
N THR A 76 0.75 7.10 -6.15
CA THR A 76 1.26 5.73 -6.06
C THR A 76 1.54 5.13 -7.42
N ALA A 77 0.55 5.14 -8.32
CA ALA A 77 0.70 4.54 -9.65
C ALA A 77 1.82 5.20 -10.44
N SER A 78 1.82 6.53 -10.52
CA SER A 78 2.82 7.28 -11.28
C SER A 78 4.23 7.11 -10.72
N CYS A 79 4.40 7.21 -9.40
CA CYS A 79 5.71 7.05 -8.76
C CYS A 79 6.28 5.64 -8.97
N LEU A 80 5.52 4.61 -8.61
CA LEU A 80 6.01 3.23 -8.61
C LEU A 80 6.17 2.67 -10.03
N MET A 81 5.27 3.02 -10.97
CA MET A 81 5.46 2.65 -12.37
C MET A 81 6.69 3.32 -12.97
N THR A 82 6.99 4.58 -12.59
CA THR A 82 8.21 5.25 -13.09
C THR A 82 9.48 4.54 -12.66
N ILE A 83 9.57 4.12 -11.39
CA ILE A 83 10.69 3.27 -10.94
C ILE A 83 10.67 1.92 -11.64
N PHE A 84 9.50 1.29 -11.75
CA PHE A 84 9.36 -0.06 -12.32
C PHE A 84 9.76 -0.13 -13.80
N TYR A 85 9.54 0.92 -14.57
CA TYR A 85 9.96 1.01 -15.98
C TYR A 85 11.32 1.68 -16.16
N SER A 86 12.03 2.03 -15.09
CA SER A 86 13.39 2.57 -15.16
C SER A 86 14.34 1.56 -15.78
N GLN A 87 15.24 2.00 -16.67
CA GLN A 87 16.34 1.18 -17.16
C GLN A 87 17.31 0.77 -16.03
N HIS A 88 17.32 1.53 -14.95
CA HIS A 88 18.12 1.28 -13.75
C HIS A 88 17.26 0.75 -12.58
N ARG A 89 16.11 0.10 -12.86
CA ARG A 89 15.13 -0.35 -11.86
C ARG A 89 15.75 -1.03 -10.64
N ALA A 90 16.60 -2.03 -10.84
CA ALA A 90 17.20 -2.78 -9.73
C ALA A 90 18.09 -1.89 -8.84
N VAL A 91 18.89 -1.02 -9.46
CA VAL A 91 19.77 -0.06 -8.76
C VAL A 91 18.94 1.00 -8.02
N ASP A 92 17.92 1.55 -8.67
CA ASP A 92 17.03 2.56 -8.08
C ASP A 92 16.28 1.99 -6.87
N LEU A 93 15.68 0.80 -7.01
CA LEU A 93 15.00 0.11 -5.91
C LEU A 93 15.97 -0.26 -4.78
N THR A 94 17.19 -0.70 -5.10
CA THR A 94 18.21 -1.02 -4.09
C THR A 94 18.56 0.21 -3.26
N LYS A 95 18.78 1.37 -3.89
CA LYS A 95 19.04 2.63 -3.16
C LYS A 95 17.89 3.00 -2.23
N LEU A 96 16.65 2.86 -2.71
CA LEU A 96 15.45 3.11 -1.91
C LEU A 96 15.35 2.15 -0.73
N PHE A 97 15.62 0.86 -0.95
CA PHE A 97 15.44 -0.16 0.08
C PHE A 97 16.57 -0.12 1.12
N ILE A 98 17.79 0.25 0.71
CA ILE A 98 18.88 0.59 1.63
C ILE A 98 18.46 1.71 2.56
N LYS A 99 17.84 2.77 2.03
CA LYS A 99 17.35 3.89 2.85
C LYS A 99 16.25 3.48 3.84
N ALA A 100 15.38 2.54 3.45
CA ALA A 100 14.23 2.13 4.27
C ALA A 100 14.56 1.07 5.33
N TYR A 101 15.46 0.14 5.00
CA TYR A 101 15.68 -1.11 5.75
C TYR A 101 17.16 -1.37 6.11
N GLY A 102 18.10 -0.63 5.51
CA GLY A 102 19.55 -0.81 5.71
C GLY A 102 20.25 -1.58 4.57
N ASN A 103 21.57 -1.72 4.69
CA ASN A 103 22.44 -2.21 3.61
C ASN A 103 22.09 -3.63 3.12
N THR A 104 21.51 -4.46 3.99
CA THR A 104 21.12 -5.84 3.68
C THR A 104 19.62 -6.05 3.98
N PRO A 105 18.91 -6.89 3.22
CA PRO A 105 17.52 -7.22 3.52
C PRO A 105 17.37 -7.80 4.93
N PRO A 106 16.38 -7.33 5.73
CA PRO A 106 16.12 -7.85 7.07
C PRO A 106 15.31 -9.17 7.00
N LEU A 107 15.76 -10.11 6.18
CA LEU A 107 15.08 -11.36 5.86
C LEU A 107 16.04 -12.53 6.05
N LYS A 108 15.61 -13.57 6.76
CA LYS A 108 16.45 -14.72 7.05
C LYS A 108 16.85 -15.45 5.76
N GLY A 109 18.15 -15.65 5.56
CA GLY A 109 18.69 -16.38 4.42
C GLY A 109 18.74 -15.61 3.10
N VAL A 110 18.47 -14.29 3.12
CA VAL A 110 18.62 -13.39 1.97
C VAL A 110 19.81 -12.48 2.22
N ASN A 111 20.78 -12.46 1.31
CA ASN A 111 22.06 -11.79 1.57
C ASN A 111 22.21 -10.43 0.87
N SER A 112 21.37 -10.13 -0.13
CA SER A 112 21.53 -8.93 -0.97
C SER A 112 20.20 -8.41 -1.51
N TRP A 113 20.14 -7.12 -1.83
CA TRP A 113 18.95 -6.52 -2.45
C TRP A 113 18.80 -6.94 -3.91
N GLU A 114 19.91 -7.20 -4.58
CA GLU A 114 19.99 -7.73 -5.94
C GLU A 114 19.23 -9.06 -6.04
N GLU A 115 19.47 -9.98 -5.09
CA GLU A 115 18.74 -11.26 -4.99
C GLU A 115 17.23 -11.04 -4.95
N CYS A 116 16.74 -10.02 -4.24
CA CYS A 116 15.32 -9.70 -4.11
C CYS A 116 14.72 -9.07 -5.37
N LEU A 117 15.45 -8.16 -6.01
CA LEU A 117 14.89 -7.17 -6.94
C LEU A 117 15.14 -7.49 -8.42
N GLU A 118 16.08 -8.38 -8.72
CA GLU A 118 16.38 -8.79 -10.09
C GLU A 118 15.46 -9.90 -10.62
N GLY A 119 15.35 -10.02 -11.95
CA GLY A 119 14.56 -11.05 -12.61
C GLY A 119 13.07 -10.71 -12.71
N GLU A 120 12.21 -11.67 -12.37
CA GLU A 120 10.74 -11.62 -12.55
C GLU A 120 10.05 -10.79 -11.46
N LEU A 121 10.43 -9.52 -11.35
CA LEU A 121 9.77 -8.55 -10.49
C LEU A 121 8.48 -8.04 -11.15
N HIS A 122 7.39 -8.12 -10.41
CA HIS A 122 6.07 -7.60 -10.76
C HIS A 122 5.72 -6.41 -9.88
N LEU A 123 5.03 -5.42 -10.46
CA LEU A 123 4.35 -4.37 -9.72
C LEU A 123 2.84 -4.57 -9.83
N PHE A 124 2.17 -4.66 -8.69
CA PHE A 124 0.72 -4.73 -8.59
C PHE A 124 0.16 -3.46 -7.98
N LEU A 125 -0.87 -2.89 -8.59
CA LEU A 125 -1.61 -1.75 -8.06
C LEU A 125 -2.95 -2.22 -7.52
N LYS A 126 -3.30 -1.72 -6.33
CA LYS A 126 -4.54 -2.07 -5.62
C LYS A 126 -4.77 -3.59 -5.43
N PRO A 127 -3.75 -4.40 -5.07
CA PRO A 127 -4.00 -5.80 -4.72
C PRO A 127 -4.90 -5.89 -3.49
N ASN A 128 -5.82 -6.85 -3.52
CA ASN A 128 -6.73 -7.12 -2.41
C ASN A 128 -6.34 -8.43 -1.73
N LEU A 129 -5.75 -8.33 -0.54
CA LEU A 129 -5.18 -9.48 0.18
C LEU A 129 -6.17 -10.00 1.23
N PRO A 130 -6.54 -11.28 1.23
CA PRO A 130 -7.46 -11.84 2.21
C PRO A 130 -6.94 -11.65 3.63
N SER A 131 -7.83 -11.25 4.53
CA SER A 131 -7.52 -11.26 5.96
C SER A 131 -7.26 -12.69 6.44
N PRO A 132 -6.28 -12.91 7.33
CA PRO A 132 -5.90 -14.25 7.76
C PRO A 132 -7.06 -15.02 8.40
N GLU A 133 -7.14 -16.32 8.10
CA GLU A 133 -8.20 -17.17 8.68
C GLU A 133 -8.02 -17.34 10.20
N SER A 134 -6.78 -17.34 10.67
CA SER A 134 -6.45 -17.30 12.10
C SER A 134 -7.01 -16.05 12.79
N TYR A 135 -6.85 -14.87 12.19
CA TYR A 135 -7.42 -13.62 12.70
C TYR A 135 -8.95 -13.67 12.73
N LYS A 136 -9.59 -14.10 11.63
CA LYS A 136 -11.07 -14.15 11.57
C LYS A 136 -11.65 -15.08 12.64
N ARG A 137 -11.01 -16.22 12.90
CA ARG A 137 -11.41 -17.14 13.96
C ARG A 137 -11.25 -16.48 15.33
N TRP A 138 -10.08 -15.90 15.59
CA TRP A 138 -9.78 -15.20 16.83
C TRP A 138 -10.76 -14.05 17.11
N LEU A 139 -11.09 -13.25 16.10
CA LEU A 139 -12.02 -12.13 16.22
C LEU A 139 -13.42 -12.61 16.58
N ARG A 140 -13.89 -13.71 15.99
CA ARG A 140 -15.20 -14.30 16.35
C ARG A 140 -15.27 -14.70 17.81
N GLU A 141 -14.19 -15.27 18.35
CA GLU A 141 -14.10 -15.72 19.74
C GLU A 141 -13.89 -14.56 20.73
N ASN A 142 -13.44 -13.39 20.26
CA ASN A 142 -13.08 -12.23 21.11
C ASN A 142 -13.88 -10.96 20.75
N LEU A 143 -15.00 -11.10 20.03
CA LEU A 143 -15.73 -9.96 19.49
C LEU A 143 -16.17 -8.97 20.57
N THR A 144 -16.68 -9.44 21.70
CA THR A 144 -17.12 -8.60 22.82
C THR A 144 -15.99 -7.86 23.53
N LYS A 145 -14.73 -8.29 23.33
CA LYS A 145 -13.53 -7.60 23.81
C LYS A 145 -12.99 -6.59 22.78
N ARG A 146 -13.44 -6.68 21.53
CA ARG A 146 -13.02 -5.82 20.40
C ARG A 146 -14.10 -4.84 19.95
N HIS A 147 -15.32 -5.02 20.43
CA HIS A 147 -16.44 -4.15 20.12
C HIS A 147 -17.42 -4.09 21.29
N PHE A 148 -17.95 -2.90 21.58
CA PHE A 148 -18.89 -2.67 22.68
C PHE A 148 -20.28 -2.19 22.24
N ILE A 149 -20.46 -1.84 20.96
CA ILE A 149 -21.75 -1.36 20.43
C ILE A 149 -22.73 -2.53 20.18
N PRO A 150 -23.92 -2.56 20.82
CA PRO A 150 -24.83 -3.69 20.75
C PRO A 150 -25.32 -4.07 19.35
N HIS A 151 -25.71 -3.10 18.51
CA HIS A 151 -26.24 -3.43 17.17
C HIS A 151 -25.16 -4.01 16.24
N VAL A 152 -23.90 -3.66 16.45
CA VAL A 152 -22.77 -4.24 15.71
C VAL A 152 -22.53 -5.68 16.17
N LEU A 153 -22.53 -5.91 17.49
CA LEU A 153 -22.42 -7.25 18.08
C LEU A 153 -23.56 -8.16 17.59
N ASN A 154 -24.80 -7.68 17.64
CA ASN A 154 -25.96 -8.40 17.12
C ASN A 154 -25.84 -8.68 15.61
N SER A 155 -25.31 -7.72 14.84
CA SER A 155 -25.09 -7.89 13.39
C SER A 155 -24.01 -8.93 13.07
N ALA A 156 -23.12 -9.25 14.01
CA ALA A 156 -22.07 -10.25 13.81
C ALA A 156 -22.61 -11.69 13.93
N ASP A 157 -23.75 -11.88 14.60
CA ASP A 157 -24.35 -13.20 14.77
C ASP A 157 -24.69 -13.85 13.41
N GLY A 158 -24.37 -15.13 13.28
CA GLY A 158 -24.51 -15.88 12.02
C GLY A 158 -23.60 -15.45 10.87
N LYS A 159 -22.77 -14.40 11.00
CA LYS A 159 -21.87 -13.97 9.90
C LYS A 159 -20.66 -14.87 9.76
N VAL A 160 -20.49 -15.39 8.55
CA VAL A 160 -19.34 -16.22 8.18
C VAL A 160 -18.05 -15.39 8.11
N ASN A 161 -18.13 -14.13 7.67
CA ASN A 161 -16.98 -13.26 7.54
C ASN A 161 -17.16 -11.94 8.30
N LEU A 162 -16.36 -11.76 9.35
CA LEU A 162 -16.34 -10.54 10.16
C LEU A 162 -15.29 -9.53 9.69
N GLU A 163 -14.38 -9.91 8.79
CA GLU A 163 -13.35 -9.00 8.30
C GLU A 163 -13.16 -9.17 6.79
N GLY A 164 -13.27 -8.07 6.06
CA GLY A 164 -13.01 -8.01 4.63
C GLY A 164 -11.52 -8.16 4.31
N PRO A 165 -11.17 -8.32 3.02
CA PRO A 165 -9.77 -8.31 2.61
C PRO A 165 -9.15 -6.91 2.76
N THR A 166 -7.83 -6.87 2.91
CA THR A 166 -7.03 -5.65 3.00
C THR A 166 -6.70 -5.15 1.59
N ASN A 167 -7.21 -3.95 1.26
CA ASN A 167 -6.86 -3.26 0.01
C ASN A 167 -5.54 -2.53 0.20
N VAL A 168 -4.46 -3.13 -0.30
CA VAL A 168 -3.12 -2.55 -0.28
C VAL A 168 -3.01 -1.56 -1.44
N ASP A 169 -2.23 -0.48 -1.31
CA ASP A 169 -2.08 0.49 -2.39
C ASP A 169 -1.28 -0.05 -3.56
N ALA A 170 -0.16 -0.73 -3.28
CA ALA A 170 0.65 -1.41 -4.25
C ALA A 170 1.45 -2.57 -3.65
N MET A 171 2.00 -3.43 -4.50
CA MET A 171 2.90 -4.50 -4.06
C MET A 171 3.97 -4.76 -5.12
N PHE A 172 5.22 -4.86 -4.68
CA PHE A 172 6.25 -5.54 -5.47
C PHE A 172 6.27 -7.02 -5.14
N LEU A 173 6.45 -7.87 -6.14
CA LEU A 173 6.57 -9.32 -5.95
C LEU A 173 7.55 -9.88 -6.97
N ASN A 174 8.58 -10.56 -6.52
CA ASN A 174 9.44 -11.36 -7.37
C ASN A 174 8.95 -12.81 -7.38
N SER A 175 8.34 -13.23 -8.49
CA SER A 175 7.69 -14.54 -8.60
C SER A 175 8.66 -15.72 -8.57
N LYS A 176 9.95 -15.46 -8.81
CA LYS A 176 10.99 -16.48 -8.87
C LYS A 176 11.50 -16.88 -7.48
N ASN A 177 11.62 -15.92 -6.56
CA ASN A 177 12.23 -16.14 -5.24
C ASN A 177 11.25 -15.95 -4.06
N GLY A 178 10.03 -15.47 -4.32
CA GLY A 178 8.96 -15.24 -3.34
C GLY A 178 9.05 -13.89 -2.60
N PHE A 179 10.10 -13.09 -2.82
CA PHE A 179 10.28 -11.79 -2.20
C PHE A 179 9.14 -10.84 -2.56
N ALA A 180 8.62 -10.12 -1.56
CA ALA A 180 7.57 -9.15 -1.80
C ALA A 180 7.66 -7.93 -0.87
N VAL A 181 7.07 -6.83 -1.31
CA VAL A 181 6.90 -5.63 -0.48
C VAL A 181 5.46 -5.15 -0.60
N ILE A 182 4.74 -5.17 0.52
CA ILE A 182 3.40 -4.60 0.65
C ILE A 182 3.55 -3.10 0.90
N ILE A 183 2.91 -2.28 0.06
CA ILE A 183 3.09 -0.83 0.07
C ILE A 183 1.77 -0.15 0.45
N GLU A 184 1.82 0.63 1.51
CA GLU A 184 0.79 1.60 1.88
C GLU A 184 1.31 3.00 1.58
N ALA A 185 0.52 3.82 0.89
CA ALA A 185 0.93 5.14 0.44
C ALA A 185 -0.07 6.20 0.91
N LYS A 186 0.45 7.24 1.55
CA LYS A 186 -0.35 8.38 2.03
C LYS A 186 0.10 9.67 1.36
N VAL A 187 -0.87 10.55 1.12
CA VAL A 187 -0.60 11.94 0.67
C VAL A 187 -1.10 12.91 1.71
N LEU A 188 -2.40 12.93 2.02
CA LEU A 188 -2.97 13.78 3.07
C LEU A 188 -3.83 13.03 4.07
N SER A 189 -4.26 11.80 3.74
CA SER A 189 -5.05 10.98 4.66
C SER A 189 -4.16 10.42 5.77
N ASP A 190 -4.78 10.13 6.91
CA ASP A 190 -4.12 9.40 8.00
C ASP A 190 -4.41 7.89 7.91
N ILE A 191 -3.89 7.12 8.85
CA ILE A 191 -4.19 5.70 8.99
C ILE A 191 -5.69 5.49 9.19
N SER A 192 -6.28 4.54 8.45
CA SER A 192 -7.67 4.17 8.71
C SER A 192 -7.77 3.29 9.96
N TYR A 193 -8.72 3.62 10.83
CA TYR A 193 -9.19 2.79 11.94
C TYR A 193 -10.64 2.31 11.70
N ASP A 194 -11.21 2.63 10.53
CA ASP A 194 -12.62 2.35 10.22
C ASP A 194 -12.78 0.87 9.85
N VAL A 195 -12.89 0.03 10.89
CA VAL A 195 -13.12 -1.41 10.81
C VAL A 195 -14.41 -1.71 11.59
N THR A 196 -15.34 -2.43 10.94
CA THR A 196 -16.69 -2.61 11.47
C THR A 196 -16.74 -3.43 12.76
N TYR A 197 -15.94 -4.48 12.89
CA TYR A 197 -16.06 -5.45 13.99
C TYR A 197 -14.90 -5.45 14.98
N ASP A 198 -13.81 -4.74 14.68
CA ASP A 198 -12.64 -4.61 15.54
C ASP A 198 -12.22 -3.14 15.61
N THR A 199 -12.71 -2.42 16.62
CA THR A 199 -12.52 -0.96 16.73
C THR A 199 -11.12 -0.57 17.21
N ILE A 200 -10.29 -1.55 17.58
CA ILE A 200 -8.95 -1.32 18.14
C ILE A 200 -7.90 -1.43 17.04
N ARG A 201 -8.24 -2.06 15.92
CA ARG A 201 -7.30 -2.37 14.86
C ARG A 201 -7.09 -1.21 13.89
N ASN A 202 -5.84 -1.01 13.48
CA ASN A 202 -5.47 0.01 12.51
C ASN A 202 -4.95 -0.59 11.19
N GLN A 203 -4.91 0.22 10.14
CA GLN A 203 -4.53 -0.20 8.79
C GLN A 203 -3.10 -0.76 8.66
N ILE A 204 -2.13 -0.25 9.44
CA ILE A 204 -0.75 -0.78 9.40
C ILE A 204 -0.74 -2.19 9.99
N ALA A 205 -1.37 -2.41 11.14
CA ALA A 205 -1.49 -3.75 11.72
C ALA A 205 -2.20 -4.72 10.75
N ARG A 206 -3.20 -4.27 10.01
CA ARG A 206 -3.85 -5.08 8.95
C ARG A 206 -2.87 -5.45 7.83
N ASN A 207 -2.10 -4.49 7.34
CA ASN A 207 -1.06 -4.73 6.33
C ASN A 207 0.03 -5.69 6.82
N VAL A 208 0.50 -5.54 8.07
CA VAL A 208 1.47 -6.45 8.70
C VAL A 208 0.87 -7.85 8.88
N ASP A 209 -0.40 -7.97 9.24
CA ASP A 209 -1.02 -9.29 9.41
C ASP A 209 -1.14 -10.05 8.08
N VAL A 210 -1.51 -9.38 6.98
CA VAL A 210 -1.54 -10.01 5.66
C VAL A 210 -0.13 -10.24 5.08
N MET A 211 0.87 -9.47 5.51
CA MET A 211 2.29 -9.71 5.21
C MET A 211 2.72 -11.09 5.73
N LEU A 212 2.29 -11.44 6.95
CA LEU A 212 2.67 -12.67 7.65
C LEU A 212 1.85 -13.91 7.25
N GLU A 213 0.91 -13.80 6.30
CA GLU A 213 0.01 -14.89 5.93
C GLU A 213 0.25 -15.43 4.52
N GLU A 214 0.33 -16.75 4.37
CA GLU A 214 0.37 -17.38 3.04
C GLU A 214 -1.03 -17.38 2.39
N ASN A 215 -1.12 -17.05 1.11
CA ASN A 215 -2.41 -16.96 0.40
C ASN A 215 -2.39 -17.71 -0.95
N ARG A 216 -2.45 -19.04 -0.90
CA ARG A 216 -2.40 -19.91 -2.10
C ARG A 216 -3.59 -19.75 -3.06
N LYS A 217 -4.72 -19.19 -2.59
CA LYS A 217 -5.95 -19.02 -3.37
C LYS A 217 -5.93 -17.80 -4.30
N LEU A 218 -4.93 -16.94 -4.18
CA LEU A 218 -4.76 -15.77 -5.05
C LEU A 218 -4.43 -16.20 -6.49
N CYS A 219 -4.75 -15.33 -7.44
CA CYS A 219 -4.37 -15.55 -8.83
C CYS A 219 -2.85 -15.46 -9.00
N PRO A 220 -2.22 -16.36 -9.78
CA PRO A 220 -0.82 -16.23 -10.11
C PRO A 220 -0.50 -14.87 -10.79
N PRO A 221 0.69 -14.30 -10.54
CA PRO A 221 1.74 -14.84 -9.70
C PRO A 221 1.60 -14.44 -8.21
N LEU A 222 0.54 -13.75 -7.77
CA LEU A 222 0.38 -13.29 -6.38
C LEU A 222 0.45 -14.41 -5.34
N ASN A 223 0.04 -15.62 -5.72
CA ASN A 223 0.13 -16.82 -4.88
C ASN A 223 1.58 -17.34 -4.69
N LYS A 224 2.58 -16.74 -5.33
CA LYS A 224 4.00 -17.07 -5.17
C LYS A 224 4.68 -16.28 -4.06
N ARG A 225 3.97 -15.33 -3.42
CA ARG A 225 4.51 -14.55 -2.32
C ARG A 225 4.86 -15.46 -1.13
N ASP A 226 6.07 -15.29 -0.60
CA ASP A 226 6.54 -15.95 0.60
C ASP A 226 6.43 -14.98 1.80
N PRO A 227 5.59 -15.27 2.82
CA PRO A 227 5.49 -14.45 4.03
C PRO A 227 6.82 -14.22 4.75
N GLU A 228 7.74 -15.21 4.71
CA GLU A 228 9.06 -15.09 5.33
C GLU A 228 10.01 -14.16 4.57
N LYS A 229 9.65 -13.79 3.33
CA LYS A 229 10.38 -12.85 2.49
C LYS A 229 9.55 -11.63 2.11
N THR A 230 8.51 -11.31 2.89
CA THR A 230 7.67 -10.14 2.67
C THR A 230 8.04 -9.00 3.62
N LEU A 231 8.18 -7.79 3.07
CA LEU A 231 8.38 -6.54 3.80
C LEU A 231 7.12 -5.66 3.75
N PHE A 232 7.01 -4.72 4.69
CA PHE A 232 6.02 -3.64 4.64
C PHE A 232 6.72 -2.30 4.42
N LEU A 233 6.18 -1.48 3.51
CA LEU A 233 6.70 -0.16 3.18
C LEU A 233 5.59 0.90 3.28
N LEU A 234 5.80 1.90 4.14
CA LEU A 234 5.01 3.12 4.14
C LEU A 234 5.66 4.18 3.23
N ILE A 235 4.86 4.84 2.39
CA ILE A 235 5.29 5.99 1.58
C ILE A 235 4.47 7.23 1.95
N THR A 236 5.13 8.34 2.30
CA THR A 236 4.46 9.60 2.70
C THR A 236 5.17 10.82 2.11
N PRO A 237 4.60 12.03 2.16
CA PRO A 237 5.40 13.26 2.03
C PRO A 237 6.51 13.34 3.08
N LYS A 238 7.66 13.92 2.72
CA LYS A 238 8.76 14.18 3.64
C LYS A 238 8.35 15.05 4.81
N LEU A 239 7.45 16.01 4.57
CA LEU A 239 6.84 16.83 5.61
C LEU A 239 6.33 15.99 6.81
N PHE A 240 5.66 14.87 6.56
CA PHE A 240 5.10 14.03 7.64
C PHE A 240 6.11 13.05 8.23
N ARG A 241 7.13 12.63 7.47
CA ARG A 241 8.23 11.84 8.03
C ARG A 241 9.07 12.67 9.01
N ASP A 242 9.35 13.92 8.64
CA ASP A 242 10.14 14.85 9.46
C ASP A 242 9.33 15.34 10.69
N ASN A 243 8.00 15.21 10.65
CA ASN A 243 7.07 15.52 11.75
C ASN A 243 6.20 14.31 12.10
N PRO A 244 6.78 13.20 12.61
CA PRO A 244 6.10 11.90 12.69
C PRO A 244 4.95 11.88 13.71
N SER A 245 4.90 12.83 14.65
CA SER A 245 3.78 12.96 15.61
C SER A 245 2.55 13.66 15.06
N SER A 246 2.65 14.31 13.88
CA SER A 246 1.54 15.02 13.25
C SER A 246 0.46 14.11 12.65
N ARG A 247 0.78 12.82 12.49
CA ARG A 247 -0.07 11.80 11.87
C ARG A 247 0.00 10.51 12.67
N LEU A 248 -1.13 9.84 12.82
CA LEU A 248 -1.21 8.59 13.58
C LEU A 248 -0.39 7.47 12.92
N TYR A 249 -0.33 7.39 11.58
CA TYR A 249 0.59 6.44 10.93
C TYR A 249 2.05 6.68 11.33
N GLY A 250 2.46 7.94 11.52
CA GLY A 250 3.84 8.28 11.86
C GLY A 250 4.17 7.91 13.31
N TYR A 251 3.22 8.16 14.22
CA TYR A 251 3.27 7.70 15.60
C TYR A 251 3.38 6.16 15.66
N LYS A 252 2.47 5.44 15.00
CA LYS A 252 2.43 3.97 15.01
C LYS A 252 3.66 3.35 14.34
N MET A 253 4.14 3.89 13.22
CA MET A 253 5.38 3.40 12.59
C MET A 253 6.58 3.54 13.52
N ARG A 254 6.69 4.66 14.25
CA ARG A 254 7.76 4.81 15.25
C ARG A 254 7.59 3.81 16.38
N GLU A 255 6.39 3.73 16.95
CA GLU A 255 6.06 2.83 18.05
C GLU A 255 6.39 1.37 17.70
N TYR A 256 5.96 0.87 16.54
CA TYR A 256 6.25 -0.49 16.09
C TYR A 256 7.74 -0.76 15.87
N LYS A 257 8.52 0.25 15.46
CA LYS A 257 9.97 0.10 15.26
C LYS A 257 10.75 0.18 16.56
N THR A 258 10.33 0.99 17.52
CA THR A 258 11.07 1.20 18.79
C THR A 258 10.58 0.32 19.93
N ASN A 259 9.33 -0.12 19.89
CA ASN A 259 8.72 -1.02 20.86
C ASN A 259 7.95 -2.14 20.13
N PRO A 260 8.64 -3.19 19.67
CA PRO A 260 8.01 -4.24 18.86
C PRO A 260 6.81 -4.93 19.51
N GLU A 261 6.73 -4.98 20.84
CA GLU A 261 5.58 -5.53 21.58
C GLU A 261 4.27 -4.75 21.34
N SER A 262 4.35 -3.50 20.88
CA SER A 262 3.16 -2.76 20.45
C SER A 262 2.47 -3.38 19.22
N LEU A 263 3.21 -4.11 18.36
CA LEU A 263 2.60 -4.92 17.30
C LEU A 263 1.83 -6.11 17.89
N ALA A 264 2.34 -6.74 18.95
CA ALA A 264 1.67 -7.84 19.63
C ALA A 264 0.31 -7.44 20.18
N ALA A 265 0.22 -6.23 20.75
CA ALA A 265 -1.04 -5.68 21.25
C ALA A 265 -2.09 -5.49 20.14
N ASP A 266 -1.64 -5.07 18.95
CA ASP A 266 -2.50 -4.85 17.78
C ASP A 266 -2.75 -6.13 16.96
N LEU A 267 -1.98 -7.19 17.20
CA LEU A 267 -2.05 -8.51 16.55
C LEU A 267 -2.07 -9.64 17.59
N PRO A 268 -3.07 -9.66 18.49
CA PRO A 268 -3.14 -10.56 19.65
C PRO A 268 -3.23 -12.06 19.28
N HIS A 269 -3.62 -12.36 18.05
CA HIS A 269 -3.82 -13.72 17.54
C HIS A 269 -2.53 -14.34 17.01
N ARG A 270 -1.47 -13.54 16.88
CA ARG A 270 -0.17 -13.95 16.38
C ARG A 270 0.78 -14.27 17.53
N SER A 271 1.59 -15.30 17.34
CA SER A 271 2.77 -15.57 18.14
C SER A 271 3.96 -15.56 17.20
N CYS A 272 4.77 -14.49 17.25
CA CYS A 272 5.84 -14.22 16.29
C CYS A 272 7.02 -13.56 17.01
N ASN A 273 8.20 -13.56 16.37
CA ASN A 273 9.32 -12.74 16.83
C ASN A 273 9.10 -11.28 16.41
N TRP A 274 8.54 -10.46 17.30
CA TRP A 274 8.20 -9.07 16.99
C TRP A 274 9.41 -8.19 16.64
N GLU A 275 10.58 -8.46 17.23
CA GLU A 275 11.82 -7.77 16.89
C GLU A 275 12.30 -8.06 15.47
N GLU A 276 12.04 -9.25 14.96
CA GLU A 276 12.28 -9.55 13.55
C GLU A 276 11.27 -8.82 12.65
N ILE A 277 9.99 -8.83 13.02
CA ILE A 277 8.93 -8.17 12.25
C ILE A 277 9.14 -6.65 12.20
N SER A 278 9.58 -6.02 13.29
CA SER A 278 9.82 -4.57 13.33
C SER A 278 10.91 -4.12 12.35
N LYS A 279 11.93 -4.97 12.12
CA LYS A 279 12.99 -4.74 11.12
C LYS A 279 12.45 -4.81 9.69
N ARG A 280 11.37 -5.55 9.46
CA ARG A 280 10.69 -5.66 8.15
C ARG A 280 9.79 -4.45 7.83
N LEU A 281 9.74 -3.43 8.69
CA LEU A 281 8.96 -2.20 8.49
C LEU A 281 9.82 -1.04 7.95
N GLY A 282 9.53 -0.60 6.74
CA GLY A 282 10.22 0.46 6.03
C GLY A 282 9.37 1.73 5.92
N TRP A 283 10.03 2.88 5.82
CA TRP A 283 9.36 4.15 5.59
C TRP A 283 10.19 5.02 4.62
N LEU A 284 9.61 5.29 3.45
CA LEU A 284 10.17 6.19 2.44
C LEU A 284 9.25 7.39 2.20
N THR A 285 9.78 8.39 1.50
CA THR A 285 9.00 9.54 1.08
C THR A 285 8.97 9.72 -0.42
N TRP A 286 7.95 10.41 -0.94
CA TRP A 286 7.85 10.74 -2.37
C TRP A 286 9.11 11.46 -2.89
N GLU A 287 9.72 12.29 -2.04
CA GLU A 287 10.98 12.98 -2.28
C GLU A 287 12.17 12.01 -2.36
N ASP A 288 12.19 10.92 -1.58
CA ASP A 288 13.25 9.91 -1.71
C ASP A 288 13.22 9.25 -3.10
N PHE A 289 12.02 8.97 -3.62
CA PHE A 289 11.84 8.46 -4.98
C PHE A 289 12.32 9.47 -6.03
N LYS A 290 12.01 10.76 -5.84
CA LYS A 290 12.49 11.85 -6.70
C LYS A 290 14.00 12.00 -6.68
N ASP A 291 14.62 11.82 -5.51
CA ASP A 291 16.06 11.94 -5.32
C ASP A 291 16.82 10.83 -6.03
N VAL A 292 16.31 9.60 -5.96
CA VAL A 292 16.87 8.44 -6.65
C VAL A 292 16.63 8.52 -8.16
N ASN A 293 15.42 8.89 -8.58
CA ASN A 293 15.04 8.97 -9.99
C ASN A 293 14.30 10.29 -10.28
N LYS A 294 14.95 11.18 -11.02
CA LYS A 294 14.42 12.53 -11.30
C LYS A 294 13.14 12.52 -12.14
N ASN A 295 12.77 11.41 -12.76
CA ASN A 295 11.50 11.26 -13.46
C ASN A 295 10.34 10.89 -12.53
N CYS A 296 10.61 10.41 -11.32
CA CYS A 296 9.57 10.18 -10.32
C CYS A 296 8.95 11.50 -9.85
N CYS A 297 7.72 11.41 -9.35
CA CYS A 297 7.03 12.50 -8.64
C CYS A 297 7.09 13.85 -9.36
N LEU A 298 6.79 13.86 -10.67
CA LEU A 298 6.87 15.07 -11.51
C LEU A 298 6.02 16.24 -10.99
N TRP A 299 4.97 15.95 -10.22
CA TRP A 299 4.12 16.95 -9.58
C TRP A 299 4.82 17.76 -8.48
N LEU A 300 5.95 17.30 -7.94
CA LEU A 300 6.75 18.05 -6.96
C LEU A 300 7.54 19.20 -7.60
N ASN A 301 7.63 19.25 -8.94
CA ASN A 301 8.30 20.32 -9.68
C ASN A 301 7.37 21.46 -10.10
N LYS A 302 6.08 21.39 -9.75
CA LYS A 302 5.05 22.36 -10.13
C LYS A 302 4.88 23.45 -9.09
#